data_AF-A0A139DGT6-F1
#
_entry.id   AF-A0A139DGT6-F1
#
_cell.length_a   1.000
_cell.length_b   1.000
_cell.length_c   1.000
_cell.angle_alpha   90.00
_cell.angle_beta   90.00
_cell.angle_gamma   90.00
#
_symmetry.space_group_name_H-M   'P 1'
#
loop_
_entity.id
_entity.type
_entity.pdbx_description
1 polymer ?
#
loop_
_entity_poly.entity_id
_entity_poly.type
_entity_poly.pdbx_seq_one_letter_code
_entity_poly.pdbx_strand_id
1 'polypeptide(L)'
;MIDITQSHLFRCGSYKAATDGSVTHYVLVAISKVSGEEHEILISPKELASPRSMRRVLMNRCILYTANEREHDENLLRLLGENLAPT
;
A
#
# COMPACT_ATOMS: atom_id res chain seq x y z
N MET A 1 -10.33 2.91 -2.68
CA MET A 1 -9.23 3.43 -3.56
C MET A 1 -8.87 4.84 -3.13
N ILE A 2 -7.58 5.14 -2.96
CA ILE A 2 -7.07 6.40 -2.46
C ILE A 2 -6.03 7.02 -3.37
N ASP A 3 -6.09 8.35 -3.51
CA ASP A 3 -5.10 9.14 -4.23
C ASP A 3 -4.03 9.64 -3.26
N ILE A 4 -2.92 8.91 -3.19
CA ILE A 4 -1.82 9.17 -2.25
C ILE A 4 -0.47 9.39 -2.93
N THR A 5 -0.46 9.39 -4.26
CA THR A 5 0.74 9.66 -5.05
C THR A 5 0.39 10.48 -6.27
N GLN A 6 1.38 11.17 -6.84
CA GLN A 6 1.15 11.98 -8.04
C GLN A 6 0.84 11.12 -9.28
N SER A 7 1.34 9.88 -9.33
CA SER A 7 1.27 9.03 -10.52
C SER A 7 0.32 7.84 -10.41
N HIS A 8 -0.06 7.41 -9.19
CA HIS A 8 -0.85 6.20 -8.97
C HIS A 8 -1.95 6.38 -7.93
N LEU A 9 -3.07 5.69 -8.14
CA LEU A 9 -4.08 5.44 -7.12
C LEU A 9 -3.77 4.12 -6.43
N PHE A 10 -4.11 4.01 -5.15
CA PHE A 10 -3.86 2.80 -4.36
C PHE A 10 -5.15 2.20 -3.83
N ARG A 11 -5.22 0.87 -3.77
CA ARG A 11 -6.21 0.16 -2.96
C ARG A 11 -5.54 -1.04 -2.31
N CYS A 12 -5.96 -1.39 -1.09
CA CYS A 12 -5.55 -2.64 -0.48
C CYS A 12 -6.53 -3.72 -0.92
N GLY A 13 -6.07 -4.67 -1.72
CA GLY A 13 -6.96 -5.67 -2.31
C GLY A 13 -7.19 -6.87 -1.42
N SER A 14 -6.17 -7.26 -0.65
CA SER A 14 -6.18 -8.44 0.22
C SER A 14 -4.90 -8.51 1.06
N TYR A 15 -4.77 -9.55 1.87
CA TYR A 15 -3.54 -9.84 2.61
C TYR A 15 -3.20 -11.33 2.57
N LYS A 16 -1.91 -11.64 2.65
CA LYS A 16 -1.39 -13.00 2.78
C LYS A 16 -1.17 -13.35 4.25
N ALA A 17 -1.94 -14.29 4.76
CA ALA A 17 -1.79 -14.83 6.11
C ALA A 17 -0.67 -15.88 6.19
N ALA A 18 0.01 -15.94 7.34
CA ALA A 18 0.82 -17.07 7.75
C ALA A 18 -0.06 -18.15 8.41
N THR A 19 0.51 -19.33 8.65
CA THR A 19 -0.16 -20.46 9.29
C THR A 19 -0.62 -20.18 10.73
N ASP A 20 0.00 -19.21 11.39
CA ASP A 20 -0.36 -18.75 12.74
C ASP A 20 -1.44 -17.65 12.73
N GLY A 21 -1.97 -17.29 11.56
CA GLY A 21 -2.96 -16.23 11.39
C GLY A 21 -2.38 -14.82 11.34
N SER A 22 -1.05 -14.65 11.45
CA SER A 22 -0.41 -13.34 11.30
C SER A 22 -0.37 -12.89 9.83
N VAL A 23 -0.36 -11.57 9.59
CA VAL A 23 -0.24 -11.04 8.23
C VAL A 23 1.23 -11.04 7.82
N THR A 24 1.58 -11.77 6.76
CA THR A 24 2.93 -11.72 6.18
C THR A 24 3.11 -10.52 5.27
N HIS A 25 2.11 -10.25 4.42
CA HIS A 25 2.12 -9.17 3.44
C HIS A 25 0.71 -8.65 3.19
N TYR A 26 0.61 -7.34 2.99
CA TYR A 26 -0.53 -6.71 2.35
C TYR A 26 -0.31 -6.66 0.85
N VAL A 27 -1.37 -6.91 0.08
CA VAL A 27 -1.37 -6.77 -1.39
C VAL A 27 -1.94 -5.40 -1.74
N LEU A 28 -1.05 -4.44 -1.98
CA LEU A 28 -1.44 -3.13 -2.48
C LEU A 28 -1.52 -3.17 -4.01
N VAL A 29 -2.64 -2.72 -4.56
CA VAL A 29 -2.81 -2.52 -6.00
C VAL A 29 -2.55 -1.05 -6.28
N ALA A 30 -1.49 -0.77 -7.04
CA ALA A 30 -1.16 0.54 -7.57
C ALA A 30 -1.70 0.65 -9.00
N ILE A 31 -2.54 1.65 -9.26
CA ILE A 31 -3.21 1.88 -10.54
C ILE A 31 -2.62 3.14 -11.16
N SER A 32 -1.96 3.02 -12.31
CA SER A 32 -1.36 4.16 -13.02
C SER A 32 -2.45 5.15 -13.43
N LYS A 33 -2.30 6.43 -13.06
CA LYS A 33 -3.22 7.49 -13.48
C LYS A 33 -3.12 7.82 -14.97
N VAL A 34 -2.00 7.45 -15.60
CA VAL A 34 -1.71 7.75 -17.01
C VAL A 34 -2.22 6.63 -17.91
N SER A 35 -1.86 5.38 -17.60
CA SER A 35 -2.18 4.21 -18.43
C SER A 35 -3.40 3.42 -17.95
N GLY A 36 -3.81 3.59 -16.69
CA GLY A 36 -4.84 2.76 -16.05
C GLY A 36 -4.36 1.35 -15.68
N GLU A 37 -3.11 1.00 -15.95
CA GLU A 37 -2.56 -0.32 -15.64
C GLU A 37 -2.47 -0.55 -14.13
N GLU A 38 -2.82 -1.78 -13.71
CA GLU A 38 -2.74 -2.21 -12.32
C GLU A 38 -1.45 -3.00 -12.07
N HIS A 39 -0.80 -2.69 -10.95
CA HIS A 39 0.39 -3.40 -10.47
C HIS A 39 0.22 -3.79 -9.01
N GLU A 40 0.44 -5.08 -8.71
CA GLU A 40 0.46 -5.56 -7.34
C GLU A 40 1.81 -5.31 -6.68
N ILE A 41 1.75 -4.83 -5.44
CA ILE A 41 2.90 -4.56 -4.60
C ILE A 41 2.67 -5.29 -3.28
N LEU A 42 3.53 -6.27 -2.99
CA LEU A 42 3.56 -6.93 -1.69
C LEU A 42 4.31 -6.05 -0.71
N ILE A 43 3.66 -5.67 0.38
CA ILE A 43 4.25 -4.84 1.44
C ILE A 43 4.11 -5.57 2.77
N SER A 44 5.23 -5.80 3.46
CA SER A 44 5.19 -6.38 4.80
C SER A 44 4.62 -5.40 5.83
N PRO A 45 4.06 -5.86 6.97
CA PRO A 45 3.58 -4.96 8.03
C PRO A 45 4.63 -3.94 8.50
N LYS A 46 5.91 -4.34 8.55
CA LYS A 46 7.02 -3.46 8.95
C LYS A 46 7.28 -2.34 7.94
N GLU A 47 7.10 -2.63 6.65
CA GLU A 47 7.25 -1.64 5.60
C GLU A 47 6.06 -0.70 5.54
N LEU A 48 4.86 -1.23 5.80
CA LEU A 48 3.63 -0.47 5.84
C LEU A 48 3.55 0.47 7.04
N ALA A 49 4.08 0.09 8.20
CA ALA A 49 4.01 0.87 9.44
C ALA A 49 4.95 2.09 9.48
N SER A 50 5.78 2.31 8.46
CA SER A 50 6.71 3.44 8.43
C SER A 50 6.63 4.18 7.10
N PRO A 51 6.41 5.51 7.10
CA PRO A 51 6.37 6.30 5.88
C PRO A 51 7.70 6.23 5.11
N ARG A 52 8.82 6.13 5.84
CA ARG A 52 10.15 6.00 5.24
C ARG A 52 10.34 4.64 4.57
N SER A 53 9.91 3.56 5.20
CA SER A 53 9.98 2.21 4.61
C SER A 53 9.06 2.10 3.40
N MET A 54 7.82 2.60 3.50
CA MET A 54 6.87 2.62 2.40
C MET A 54 7.39 3.43 1.22
N ARG A 55 7.98 4.62 1.48
CA ARG A 55 8.64 5.41 0.44
C ARG A 55 9.74 4.62 -0.27
N ARG A 56 10.59 3.90 0.47
CA ARG A 56 11.66 3.09 -0.13
C ARG A 56 11.11 1.98 -1.02
N VAL A 57 10.09 1.25 -0.57
CA VAL A 57 9.45 0.18 -1.35
C VAL A 57 8.84 0.73 -2.64
N LEU A 58 8.12 1.85 -2.55
CA LEU A 58 7.45 2.47 -3.69
C LEU A 58 8.45 3.12 -4.66
N MET A 59 9.52 3.72 -4.17
CA MET A 59 10.59 4.27 -5.01
C MET A 59 11.28 3.18 -5.86
N ASN A 60 11.48 1.97 -5.30
CA ASN A 60 11.99 0.83 -6.07
C ASN A 60 11.06 0.41 -7.22
N ARG A 61 9.81 0.89 -7.22
CA ARG A 61 8.81 0.69 -8.27
C ARG A 61 8.55 1.96 -9.09
N CYS A 62 9.41 2.97 -8.97
CA CYS A 62 9.25 4.28 -9.62
C CYS A 62 7.96 5.02 -9.21
N ILE A 63 7.42 4.73 -8.02
CA ILE A 63 6.25 5.41 -7.48
C ILE A 63 6.69 6.37 -6.38
N LEU A 64 6.42 7.67 -6.58
CA LEU A 64 6.81 8.70 -5.63
C LEU A 64 5.78 8.83 -4.51
N TYR A 65 6.19 8.52 -3.28
CA TYR A 65 5.38 8.65 -2.07
C TYR A 65 5.94 9.74 -1.15
N THR A 66 5.23 10.87 -1.07
CA THR A 66 5.69 12.08 -0.37
C THR A 66 5.05 12.31 0.99
N ALA A 67 4.20 11.40 1.45
CA ALA A 67 3.47 11.57 2.71
C ALA A 67 4.44 11.81 3.88
N ASN A 68 4.10 12.77 4.73
CA ASN A 68 4.67 12.91 6.08
C ASN A 68 4.05 11.90 7.05
N GLU A 69 4.50 11.86 8.31
CA GLU A 69 4.01 10.88 9.29
C GLU A 69 2.49 10.95 9.50
N ARG A 70 1.94 12.15 9.70
CA ARG A 70 0.50 12.33 9.87
C ARG A 70 -0.30 11.90 8.64
N GLU A 71 0.13 12.34 7.46
CA GLU A 71 -0.52 11.96 6.20
C GLU A 71 -0.44 10.44 5.97
N HIS A 72 0.67 9.82 6.36
CA HIS A 72 0.85 8.38 6.27
C HIS A 72 -0.16 7.64 7.16
N ASP A 73 -0.32 8.04 8.42
CA ASP A 73 -1.28 7.43 9.33
C ASP A 73 -2.72 7.57 8.82
N GLU A 74 -3.10 8.77 8.33
CA GLU A 74 -4.40 9.01 7.71
C GLU A 74 -4.61 8.11 6.47
N ASN A 75 -3.57 7.93 5.66
CA ASN A 75 -3.61 7.06 4.48
C ASN A 75 -3.71 5.58 4.86
N LEU A 76 -3.02 5.13 5.91
CA LEU A 76 -3.11 3.76 6.42
C LEU A 76 -4.53 3.44 6.89
N LEU A 77 -5.15 4.34 7.65
CA LEU A 77 -6.54 4.19 8.08
C LEU A 77 -7.49 4.05 6.90
N ARG A 78 -7.26 4.80 5.82
CA ARG A 78 -8.06 4.68 4.59
C ARG A 78 -7.77 3.40 3.81
N LEU A 79 -6.51 2.95 3.76
CA LEU A 79 -6.11 1.69 3.09
C LEU A 79 -6.68 0.47 3.79
N LEU A 80 -6.67 0.45 5.12
CA LEU A 80 -7.05 -0.70 5.94
C LEU A 80 -8.50 -0.63 6.45
N GLY A 81 -9.16 0.54 6.33
CA GLY A 81 -10.56 0.72 6.69
C GLY A 81 -11.55 0.13 5.68
N GLU A 82 -11.09 -0.28 4.50
CA GLU A 82 -11.86 -1.11 3.57
C GLU A 82 -11.78 -2.57 4.03
N ASN A 83 -12.91 -3.29 4.13
CA ASN A 83 -12.96 -4.69 4.62
C ASN A 83 -11.94 -5.59 3.89
N LEU A 84 -10.81 -5.86 4.54
CA LEU A 84 -9.75 -6.71 3.99
C LEU A 84 -10.17 -8.17 4.07
N ALA A 85 -10.24 -8.82 2.92
CA ALA A 85 -10.37 -10.28 2.84
C ALA A 85 -8.97 -10.93 2.78
N PRO A 86 -8.78 -12.11 3.40
CA PRO A 86 -7.61 -12.93 3.12
C PRO A 86 -7.58 -13.32 1.64
N THR A 87 -6.38 -13.32 1.02
CA THR A 87 -6.17 -13.83 -0.35
C THR A 87 -6.21 -15.37 -0.37
#